data_AF-A0A8S1HSC4-F1
#
_entry.id   AF-A0A8S1HSC4-F1
#
_cell.length_a   1.000
_cell.length_b   1.000
_cell.length_c   1.000
_cell.angle_alpha   90.00
_cell.angle_beta   90.00
_cell.angle_gamma   90.00
#
_symmetry.space_group_name_H-M   'P 1'
#
loop_
_entity.id
_entity.type
_entity.pdbx_description
1 polymer ?
#
loop_
_entity_poly.entity_id
_entity_poly.type
_entity_poly.pdbx_seq_one_letter_code
_entity_poly.pdbx_strand_id
1 'polypeptide(L)' 'MNHGKPYSTWTFSMVLQRSTCKVRSTSLNALPNCKIDPTSPSRAFCKADLAWTDNDWETVEIETYCHAA' A
#
# COMPACT_ATOMS: atom_id res chain seq x y z
N MET A 1 8.33 -18.58 1.57
CA MET A 1 7.41 -19.71 1.89
C MET A 1 7.38 -19.89 3.41
N ASN A 2 6.21 -19.72 4.04
CA ASN A 2 6.01 -19.53 5.49
C ASN A 2 6.35 -20.72 6.42
N HIS A 3 7.28 -21.62 6.07
CA HIS A 3 7.77 -22.73 6.92
C HIS A 3 6.67 -23.61 7.58
N GLY A 4 5.45 -23.64 7.02
CA GLY A 4 4.31 -24.36 7.59
C GLY A 4 3.63 -23.68 8.79
N LYS A 5 4.00 -22.44 9.14
CA LYS A 5 3.29 -21.66 10.14
C LYS A 5 1.93 -21.18 9.60
N PRO A 6 0.86 -21.19 10.41
CA PRO A 6 -0.40 -20.58 10.02
C PRO A 6 -0.17 -19.08 9.76
N TYR A 7 -0.72 -18.59 8.66
CA TYR A 7 -0.69 -17.19 8.30
C TYR A 7 -2.09 -16.76 7.89
N SER A 8 -2.36 -15.50 8.11
CA SER A 8 -3.61 -14.86 7.73
C SER A 8 -3.37 -14.03 6.47
N THR A 9 -4.39 -13.93 5.63
CA THR A 9 -4.35 -13.13 4.40
C THR A 9 -5.43 -12.08 4.41
N TRP A 10 -5.08 -10.86 3.98
CA TRP A 10 -6.02 -9.76 3.84
C TRP A 10 -5.91 -9.16 2.44
N THR A 11 -7.06 -8.85 1.87
CA THR A 11 -7.14 -8.17 0.58
C THR A 11 -7.75 -6.79 0.78
N PHE A 12 -7.08 -5.78 0.24
CA PHE A 12 -7.51 -4.39 0.27
C PHE A 12 -7.72 -3.89 -1.14
N SER A 13 -8.88 -3.29 -1.40
CA SER A 13 -9.16 -2.57 -2.66
C SER A 13 -9.20 -1.08 -2.38
N MET A 14 -8.44 -0.29 -3.14
CA MET A 14 -8.29 1.14 -2.91
C MET A 14 -8.22 1.92 -4.23
N VAL A 15 -8.68 3.16 -4.20
CA VAL A 15 -8.51 4.12 -5.30
C VAL A 15 -7.46 5.13 -4.87
N LEU A 16 -6.33 5.17 -5.57
CA LEU A 16 -5.21 6.05 -5.27
C LEU A 16 -5.14 7.20 -6.27
N GLN A 17 -4.71 8.37 -5.78
CA GLN A 17 -4.42 9.54 -6.60
C GLN A 17 -3.03 10.07 -6.24
N ARG A 18 -2.31 10.59 -7.22
CA ARG A 18 -0.98 11.17 -7.02
C ARG A 18 -1.05 12.35 -6.05
N SER A 19 -0.13 12.38 -5.09
CA SER A 19 0.02 13.49 -4.16
C SER A 19 1.20 14.39 -4.54
N THR A 20 1.25 15.58 -3.92
CA THR A 20 2.34 16.54 -4.06
C THR A 20 3.60 16.14 -3.28
N CYS A 21 3.52 15.11 -2.44
CA CYS A 21 4.64 14.64 -1.64
C CYS A 21 5.64 13.87 -2.49
N LYS A 22 6.93 14.16 -2.26
CA LYS A 22 8.02 13.47 -2.93
C LYS A 22 8.25 12.10 -2.30
N VAL A 23 8.20 11.07 -3.16
CA VAL A 23 8.53 9.70 -2.80
C VAL A 23 9.93 9.64 -2.18
N ARG A 24 10.09 8.88 -1.09
CA ARG A 24 11.33 8.68 -0.31
C ARG A 24 11.86 9.86 0.52
N SER A 25 11.36 11.09 0.34
CA SER A 25 11.76 12.21 1.20
C SER A 25 10.71 12.58 2.26
N THR A 26 9.44 12.24 2.01
CA THR A 26 8.37 12.47 2.99
C THR A 26 8.37 11.36 4.04
N SER A 27 8.43 11.73 5.32
CA SER A 27 8.32 10.77 6.43
C SER A 27 6.90 10.18 6.51
N LEU A 28 6.78 8.96 7.03
CA LEU A 28 5.49 8.28 7.18
C LEU A 28 4.48 9.13 7.97
N ASN A 29 4.94 9.77 9.05
CA ASN A 29 4.10 10.62 9.91
C ASN A 29 3.60 11.88 9.19
N ALA A 30 4.25 12.31 8.11
CA ALA A 30 3.85 13.47 7.32
C ALA A 30 2.92 13.09 6.14
N LEU A 31 2.75 11.81 5.82
CA LEU A 31 1.91 11.36 4.70
C LEU A 31 0.46 11.84 4.79
N PRO A 32 -0.21 11.88 5.97
CA PRO A 32 -1.58 12.39 6.06
C PRO A 32 -1.74 13.86 5.64
N ASN A 33 -0.66 14.64 5.66
CA ASN A 33 -0.67 16.05 5.26
C ASN A 33 -0.40 16.25 3.75
N CYS A 34 -0.13 15.17 3.01
CA CYS A 34 0.11 15.24 1.58
C CYS A 34 -1.18 15.58 0.84
N LYS A 35 -1.13 16.65 0.03
CA LYS A 35 -2.27 17.07 -0.79
C LYS A 35 -2.25 16.35 -2.13
N ILE A 36 -3.41 16.23 -2.74
CA ILE A 36 -3.56 15.74 -4.11
C ILE A 36 -2.81 16.67 -5.07
N ASP A 37 -2.09 16.10 -6.04
CA ASP A 37 -1.43 16.84 -7.11
C ASP A 37 -2.47 17.32 -8.14
N PRO A 38 -2.73 18.64 -8.26
CA PRO A 38 -3.74 19.15 -9.19
C PRO A 38 -3.35 18.97 -10.66
N THR A 39 -2.07 18.71 -10.96
CA THR A 39 -1.58 18.48 -12.33
C THR A 39 -1.73 17.05 -12.80
N SER A 40 -2.06 16.12 -11.89
CA SER A 40 -2.22 14.70 -12.15
C SER A 40 -3.60 14.22 -11.67
N PRO A 41 -4.66 14.42 -12.48
CA PRO A 41 -6.02 14.01 -12.11
C PRO A 41 -6.23 12.49 -12.19
N SER A 42 -5.27 11.75 -12.75
CA SER A 42 -5.36 10.31 -12.92
C SER A 42 -5.52 9.60 -11.57
N ARG A 43 -6.48 8.68 -11.55
CA ARG A 43 -6.69 7.75 -10.46
C ARG A 43 -6.18 6.37 -10.87
N ALA A 44 -5.74 5.61 -9.90
CA ALA A 44 -5.41 4.20 -10.08
C ALA A 44 -6.28 3.37 -9.15
N PHE A 45 -6.86 2.30 -9.69
CA PHE A 45 -7.45 1.26 -8.85
C PHE A 45 -6.34 0.28 -8.47
N CYS A 46 -6.17 0.07 -7.17
CA CYS A 46 -5.15 -0.80 -6.63
C CYS A 46 -5.77 -1.88 -5.77
N LYS A 47 -5.25 -3.10 -5.95
CA LYS A 47 -5.49 -4.24 -5.07
C LYS A 47 -4.19 -4.56 -4.34
N ALA A 48 -4.24 -4.68 -3.02
CA ALA A 48 -3.12 -5.13 -2.22
C ALA A 48 -3.51 -6.43 -1.50
N ASP A 49 -2.67 -7.45 -1.61
CA ASP A 49 -2.78 -8.71 -0.90
C ASP A 49 -1.66 -8.76 0.15
N LEU A 50 -2.04 -8.90 1.42
CA LEU A 50 -1.14 -8.98 2.55
C LEU A 50 -1.19 -10.40 3.12
N ALA A 51 -0.03 -11.01 3.32
CA ALA A 51 0.15 -12.24 4.07
C ALA A 51 0.97 -11.95 5.33
N TRP A 52 0.50 -12.41 6.48
CA TRP A 52 1.19 -12.19 7.76
C TRP A 52 1.02 -13.40 8.67
N THR A 53 2.14 -13.88 9.21
CA THR A 53 2.11 -14.89 10.28
C THR A 53 1.72 -14.18 11.57
N ASP A 54 0.64 -14.63 12.21
CA ASP A 54 0.03 -13.92 13.33
C ASP A 54 1.06 -13.52 14.40
N ASN A 55 1.12 -12.22 14.70
CA ASN A 55 2.02 -11.58 15.66
C ASN A 55 3.53 -11.56 15.28
N ASP A 56 3.90 -11.90 14.04
CA ASP A 56 5.29 -11.90 13.58
C ASP A 56 5.47 -10.89 12.43
N TRP A 57 5.69 -9.61 12.78
CA TRP A 57 5.78 -8.50 11.83
C TRP A 57 6.92 -8.65 10.80
N GLU A 58 7.94 -9.45 11.10
CA GLU A 58 9.05 -9.72 10.18
C GLU A 58 8.62 -10.59 9.00
N THR A 59 7.45 -11.24 9.09
CA THR A 59 6.90 -12.11 8.04
C THR A 59 5.85 -11.43 7.17
N VAL A 60 5.62 -10.12 7.35
CA VAL A 60 4.65 -9.40 6.52
C VAL A 60 5.15 -9.34 5.09
N GLU A 61 4.40 -9.99 4.20
CA GLU A 61 4.57 -9.91 2.75
C GLU A 61 3.37 -9.15 2.17
N ILE A 62 3.63 -8.13 1.36
CA ILE A 62 2.58 -7.35 0.69
C ILE A 62 2.87 -7.35 -0.80
N GLU A 63 1.88 -7.76 -1.59
CA GLU A 63 1.89 -7.61 -3.03
C GLU A 63 0.82 -6.60 -3.44
N THR A 64 1.15 -5.69 -4.37
CA THR A 64 0.24 -4.63 -4.79
C THR A 64 0.21 -4.52 -6.30
N TYR A 65 -1.01 -4.53 -6.86
CA TYR A 65 -1.28 -4.38 -8.28
C TYR A 65 -2.16 -3.15 -8.50
N CYS A 66 -1.69 -2.24 -9.34
CA CYS A 66 -2.42 -1.02 -9.69
C CYS A 66 -2.63 -0.93 -11.19
N HIS A 67 -3.80 -0.47 -11.61
CA HIS A 67 -4.09 -0.09 -13.00
C HIS A 67 -4.76 1.28 -13.04
N ALA A 68 -4.64 1.97 -14.18
CA ALA A 68 -5.34 3.23 -14.40
C ALA A 68 -6.86 2.99 -14.28
N ALA A 69 -7.53 3.83 -13.49
CA ALA A 69 -8.98 3.77 -13.29
C ALA A 69 -9.72 4.58 -14.36
#